data_AF-A0A7K1DV29-F1
#
_entry.id   AF-A0A7K1DV29-F1
#
_cell.length_a   1.000
_cell.length_b   1.000
_cell.length_c   1.000
_cell.angle_alpha   90.00
_cell.angle_beta   90.00
_cell.angle_gamma   90.00
#
_symmetry.space_group_name_H-M   'P 1'
#
loop_
_entity.id
_entity.type
_entity.pdbx_description
1 polymer ?
#
loop_
_entity_poly.entity_id
_entity_poly.type
_entity_poly.pdbx_seq_one_letter_code
_entity_poly.pdbx_strand_id
1 'polypeptide(L)'
;MTSLEDIRSMVTNPKYTYRQRVAGLANLAENLLDPPAVRKQCSDALANRIICDMYEGSAPYRPRYLLPDYKKVLVNGSVFLELPPAKDLDDALAFLLIMYSATPSITGYPVYFGDLDTLLLPYVEGVVDEDL
;
A
#
# COMPACT_ATOMS: atom_id res chain seq x y z
N MET A 1 -6.09 -15.34 18.47
CA MET A 1 -7.24 -14.51 18.05
C MET A 1 -7.10 -13.16 18.72
N THR A 2 -7.46 -12.09 18.01
CA THR A 2 -7.48 -10.72 18.52
C THR A 2 -8.42 -10.58 19.73
N SER A 3 -8.01 -9.85 20.76
CA SER A 3 -8.81 -9.53 21.95
C SER A 3 -9.12 -8.03 22.06
N LEU A 4 -10.08 -7.67 22.95
CA LEU A 4 -10.35 -6.27 23.28
C LEU A 4 -9.16 -5.58 23.96
N GLU A 5 -8.31 -6.33 24.65
CA GLU A 5 -7.09 -5.82 25.26
C GLU A 5 -6.06 -5.43 24.19
N ASP A 6 -5.90 -6.24 23.15
CA ASP A 6 -5.03 -5.92 22.01
C ASP A 6 -5.45 -4.60 21.33
N ILE A 7 -6.76 -4.44 21.11
CA ILE A 7 -7.33 -3.22 20.53
C ILE A 7 -7.08 -2.03 21.46
N ARG A 8 -7.34 -2.16 22.76
CA ARG A 8 -7.09 -1.10 23.74
C ARG A 8 -5.62 -0.69 23.75
N SER A 9 -4.70 -1.65 23.76
CA SER A 9 -3.25 -1.43 23.70
C SER A 9 -2.85 -0.67 22.43
N MET A 10 -3.39 -1.04 21.26
CA MET A 10 -3.13 -0.33 20.01
C MET A 10 -3.60 1.13 20.06
N VAL A 11 -4.78 1.39 20.64
CA VAL A 11 -5.34 2.75 20.76
C VAL A 11 -4.52 3.62 21.72
N THR A 12 -4.18 3.10 22.90
CA THR A 12 -3.64 3.93 24.00
C THR A 12 -2.12 4.01 24.03
N ASN A 13 -1.40 3.13 23.33
CA ASN A 13 0.06 3.11 23.39
C ASN A 13 0.66 4.37 22.71
N PRO A 14 1.43 5.19 23.47
CA PRO A 14 2.00 6.44 22.96
C PRO A 14 3.17 6.23 22.00
N LYS A 15 3.74 5.01 21.91
CA LYS A 15 4.85 4.70 21.01
C LYS A 15 4.44 4.63 19.54
N TYR A 16 3.15 4.50 19.25
CA TYR A 16 2.65 4.43 17.88
C TYR A 16 2.32 5.81 17.33
N THR A 17 2.86 6.08 16.13
CA THR A 17 2.39 7.18 15.29
C THR A 17 0.94 6.95 14.86
N TYR A 18 0.28 7.99 14.36
CA TYR A 18 -1.09 7.87 13.83
C TYR A 18 -1.20 6.76 12.76
N ARG A 19 -0.30 6.75 11.76
CA ARG A 19 -0.33 5.75 10.67
C ARG A 19 -0.11 4.32 11.17
N GLN A 20 0.85 4.12 12.08
CA GLN A 20 1.08 2.81 12.70
C GLN A 20 -0.14 2.32 13.50
N ARG A 21 -0.81 3.23 14.22
CA ARG A 21 -2.04 2.92 14.97
C ARG A 21 -3.18 2.51 14.03
N VAL A 22 -3.43 3.26 12.97
CA VAL A 22 -4.47 2.92 11.98
C VAL A 22 -4.18 1.56 11.33
N ALA A 23 -2.95 1.34 10.88
CA ALA A 23 -2.55 0.06 10.27
C ALA A 23 -2.67 -1.12 11.25
N GLY A 24 -2.26 -0.93 12.51
CA GLY A 24 -2.38 -1.94 13.55
C GLY A 24 -3.83 -2.28 13.90
N LEU A 25 -4.70 -1.28 14.01
CA LEU A 25 -6.13 -1.50 14.23
C LEU A 25 -6.79 -2.27 13.08
N ALA A 26 -6.42 -1.92 11.84
CA ALA A 26 -6.91 -2.63 10.66
C ALA A 26 -6.46 -4.10 10.68
N ASN A 27 -5.19 -4.38 10.97
CA ASN A 27 -4.67 -5.74 11.08
C ASN A 27 -5.35 -6.55 12.20
N LEU A 28 -5.62 -5.93 13.36
CA LEU A 28 -6.37 -6.56 14.45
C LEU A 28 -7.78 -6.96 14.00
N ALA A 29 -8.46 -6.10 13.24
CA ALA A 29 -9.78 -6.36 12.69
C ALA A 29 -9.77 -7.47 11.62
N GLU A 30 -8.79 -7.47 10.71
CA GLU A 30 -8.60 -8.53 9.71
C GLU A 30 -8.40 -9.91 10.36
N ASN A 31 -7.72 -9.95 11.53
CA ASN A 31 -7.47 -11.18 12.29
C ASN A 31 -8.65 -11.65 13.17
N LEU A 32 -9.75 -10.89 13.21
CA LEU A 32 -11.03 -11.36 13.77
C LEU A 32 -11.83 -12.21 12.78
N LEU A 33 -11.50 -12.13 11.48
CA LEU A 33 -12.17 -12.89 10.44
C LEU A 33 -11.49 -14.25 10.22
N ASP A 34 -12.28 -15.22 9.79
CA ASP A 34 -11.75 -16.55 9.46
C ASP A 34 -10.90 -16.51 8.18
N PRO A 35 -9.74 -17.18 8.15
CA PRO A 35 -8.97 -17.31 6.93
C PRO A 35 -9.69 -18.22 5.91
N PRO A 36 -9.31 -18.16 4.62
CA PRO A 36 -9.82 -19.07 3.62
C PRO A 36 -9.71 -20.53 4.07
N ALA A 37 -10.75 -21.33 3.82
CA ALA A 37 -10.76 -22.73 4.20
C ALA A 37 -9.62 -23.49 3.51
N VAL A 38 -8.82 -24.21 4.30
CA VAL A 38 -7.71 -25.05 3.82
C VAL A 38 -7.89 -26.50 4.27
N ARG A 39 -7.22 -27.43 3.58
CA ARG A 39 -7.18 -28.83 4.00
C ARG A 39 -6.48 -28.97 5.36
N LYS A 40 -6.88 -29.96 6.16
CA LYS A 40 -6.32 -30.22 7.50
C LYS A 40 -4.78 -30.31 7.50
N GLN A 41 -4.19 -30.93 6.48
CA GLN A 41 -2.73 -31.03 6.38
C GLN A 41 -2.05 -29.65 6.28
N CYS A 42 -2.70 -28.67 5.63
CA CYS A 42 -2.19 -27.31 5.52
C CYS A 42 -2.28 -26.58 6.86
N SER A 43 -3.43 -26.67 7.54
CA SER A 43 -3.59 -26.05 8.87
C SER A 43 -2.64 -26.68 9.90
N ASP A 44 -2.46 -28.00 9.88
CA ASP A 44 -1.51 -28.70 10.75
C ASP A 44 -0.06 -28.26 10.44
N ALA A 45 0.31 -28.11 9.16
CA ALA A 45 1.63 -27.64 8.78
C ALA A 45 1.90 -26.20 9.23
N LEU A 46 0.91 -25.31 9.12
CA LEU A 46 0.99 -23.93 9.60
C LEU A 46 1.12 -23.88 11.13
N ALA A 47 0.30 -24.66 11.85
CA ALA A 47 0.34 -24.74 13.31
C ALA A 47 1.69 -25.28 13.83
N ASN A 48 2.26 -26.27 13.14
CA ASN A 48 3.57 -26.83 13.45
C ASN A 48 4.75 -26.01 12.89
N ARG A 49 4.50 -24.82 12.31
CA ARG A 49 5.51 -23.92 11.71
C ARG A 49 6.36 -24.56 10.61
N ILE A 50 5.82 -25.57 9.92
CA ILE A 50 6.42 -26.17 8.73
C ILE A 50 6.28 -25.22 7.53
N ILE A 51 5.19 -24.45 7.50
CA ILE A 51 4.95 -23.37 6.53
C ILE A 51 4.65 -22.06 7.25
N CYS A 52 4.74 -20.95 6.51
CA CYS A 52 4.50 -19.59 7.00
C CYS A 52 3.48 -18.89 6.11
N ASP A 53 2.51 -18.24 6.72
CA ASP A 53 1.50 -17.38 6.07
C ASP A 53 1.96 -15.91 5.94
N MET A 54 3.24 -15.66 6.22
CA MET A 54 3.89 -14.35 6.17
C MET A 54 3.32 -13.33 7.16
N TYR A 55 2.45 -13.74 8.09
CA TYR A 55 1.81 -12.87 9.09
C TYR A 55 1.05 -11.67 8.50
N GLU A 56 0.42 -11.85 7.34
CA GLU A 56 -0.28 -10.77 6.63
C GLU A 56 -1.73 -10.56 7.07
N GLY A 57 -2.20 -11.38 8.00
CA GLY A 57 -3.57 -11.35 8.50
C GLY A 57 -4.44 -12.45 7.87
N SER A 58 -5.47 -12.88 8.60
CA SER A 58 -6.36 -13.96 8.18
C SER A 58 -7.19 -13.64 6.93
N ALA A 59 -7.65 -12.38 6.80
CA ALA A 59 -8.51 -11.93 5.71
C ALA A 59 -8.02 -10.57 5.17
N PRO A 60 -6.92 -10.54 4.39
CA PRO A 60 -6.32 -9.30 3.95
C PRO A 60 -7.24 -8.52 3.00
N TYR A 61 -7.51 -7.24 3.29
CA TYR A 61 -8.30 -6.36 2.41
C TYR A 61 -7.47 -5.67 1.32
N ARG A 62 -6.16 -5.94 1.29
CA ARG A 62 -5.19 -5.24 0.44
C ARG A 62 -4.23 -6.24 -0.21
N PRO A 63 -3.82 -5.99 -1.46
CA PRO A 63 -2.91 -6.88 -2.17
C PRO A 63 -1.48 -6.76 -1.62
N ARG A 64 -0.69 -7.82 -1.80
CA ARG A 64 0.74 -7.82 -1.46
C ARG A 64 1.57 -7.04 -2.47
N TYR A 65 1.33 -7.28 -3.76
CA TYR A 65 2.01 -6.60 -4.85
C TYR A 65 0.99 -6.07 -5.85
N LEU A 66 1.23 -4.84 -6.29
CA LEU A 66 0.56 -4.22 -7.41
C LEU A 66 1.61 -3.69 -8.37
N LEU A 67 1.28 -3.69 -9.65
CA LEU A 67 2.03 -3.02 -10.70
C LEU A 67 1.11 -1.98 -11.34
N PRO A 68 0.88 -0.81 -10.70
CA PRO A 68 0.06 0.22 -11.30
C PRO A 68 0.69 0.73 -12.60
N ASP A 69 -0.15 0.97 -13.61
CA ASP A 69 0.27 1.62 -14.84
C ASP A 69 0.34 3.13 -14.61
N TYR A 70 1.46 3.60 -14.06
CA TYR A 70 1.68 5.01 -13.74
C TYR A 70 1.67 5.89 -14.99
N LYS A 71 2.11 5.36 -16.15
CA LYS A 71 2.05 6.07 -17.43
C LYS A 71 0.61 6.40 -17.82
N LYS A 72 -0.30 5.44 -17.67
CA LYS A 72 -1.71 5.63 -18.00
C LYS A 72 -2.36 6.75 -17.20
N VAL A 73 -2.04 6.87 -15.91
CA VAL A 73 -2.63 7.92 -15.06
C VAL A 73 -2.01 9.28 -15.30
N LEU A 74 -0.71 9.36 -15.62
CA LEU A 74 -0.06 10.60 -16.03
C LEU A 74 -0.66 11.15 -17.34
N VAL A 75 -0.90 10.28 -18.32
CA VAL A 75 -1.44 10.66 -19.64
C VAL A 75 -2.94 11.01 -19.60
N ASN A 76 -3.74 10.29 -18.81
CA ASN A 76 -5.20 10.44 -18.83
C ASN A 76 -5.75 11.26 -17.65
N GLY A 77 -4.94 11.50 -16.63
CA GLY A 77 -5.44 11.94 -15.33
C GLY A 77 -6.21 10.84 -14.59
N SER A 78 -6.90 11.23 -13.51
CA SER A 78 -7.75 10.37 -12.71
C SER A 78 -8.99 11.12 -12.26
N VAL A 79 -10.15 10.75 -12.81
CA VAL A 79 -11.45 11.30 -12.38
C VAL A 79 -11.73 11.00 -10.91
N PHE A 80 -11.34 9.82 -10.43
CA PHE A 80 -11.54 9.41 -9.03
C PHE A 80 -10.73 10.28 -8.05
N LEU A 81 -9.53 10.68 -8.43
CA LEU A 81 -8.67 11.54 -7.62
C LEU A 81 -8.84 13.03 -7.96
N GLU A 82 -9.74 13.36 -8.89
CA GLU A 82 -9.93 14.71 -9.41
C GLU A 82 -8.63 15.35 -9.97
N LEU A 83 -7.77 14.52 -10.56
CA LEU A 83 -6.50 14.95 -11.14
C LEU A 83 -6.61 15.03 -12.67
N PRO A 84 -6.32 16.18 -13.30
CA PRO A 84 -6.19 16.26 -14.75
C PRO A 84 -4.93 15.53 -15.25
N PRO A 85 -4.80 15.27 -16.56
CA PRO A 85 -3.53 14.82 -17.16
C PRO A 85 -2.37 15.73 -16.78
N ALA A 86 -1.20 15.12 -16.51
CA ALA A 86 0.01 15.87 -16.20
C ALA A 86 0.51 16.62 -17.44
N LYS A 87 0.91 17.88 -17.28
CA LYS A 87 1.35 18.74 -18.37
C LYS A 87 2.84 19.06 -18.32
N ASP A 88 3.41 19.08 -17.13
CA ASP A 88 4.80 19.42 -16.85
C ASP A 88 5.38 18.51 -15.75
N LEU A 89 6.63 18.77 -15.38
CA LEU A 89 7.34 17.97 -14.39
C LEU A 89 6.69 18.05 -13.00
N ASP A 90 6.22 19.23 -12.60
CA ASP A 90 5.59 19.44 -11.29
C ASP A 90 4.30 18.64 -11.17
N ASP A 91 3.44 18.70 -12.20
CA ASP A 91 2.25 17.87 -12.30
C ASP A 91 2.62 16.39 -12.19
N ALA A 92 3.62 15.92 -12.94
CA ALA A 92 4.01 14.52 -12.96
C ALA A 92 4.53 14.03 -11.61
N LEU A 93 5.39 14.81 -10.94
CA LEU A 93 5.91 14.51 -9.62
C LEU A 93 4.81 14.49 -8.56
N ALA A 94 3.92 15.48 -8.57
CA ALA A 94 2.77 15.52 -7.69
C ALA A 94 1.84 14.32 -7.90
N PHE A 95 1.56 13.97 -9.16
CA PHE A 95 0.72 12.82 -9.51
C PHE A 95 1.33 11.52 -8.98
N LEU A 96 2.62 11.29 -9.24
CA LEU A 96 3.33 10.11 -8.78
C LEU A 96 3.30 10.01 -7.25
N LEU A 97 3.54 11.11 -6.52
CA LEU A 97 3.49 11.12 -5.05
C LEU A 97 2.08 10.80 -4.50
N ILE A 98 1.04 11.35 -5.12
CA ILE A 98 -0.36 11.05 -4.77
C ILE A 98 -0.62 9.56 -5.01
N MET A 99 -0.21 9.03 -6.16
CA MET A 99 -0.40 7.62 -6.49
C MET A 99 0.40 6.69 -5.57
N TYR A 100 1.61 7.06 -5.16
CA TYR A 100 2.38 6.32 -4.16
C TYR A 100 1.60 6.17 -2.85
N SER A 101 0.93 7.24 -2.44
CA SER A 101 0.14 7.27 -1.21
C SER A 101 -1.22 6.57 -1.34
N ALA A 102 -1.82 6.61 -2.54
CA ALA A 102 -3.14 6.02 -2.81
C ALA A 102 -3.07 4.53 -3.19
N THR A 103 -1.91 4.03 -3.63
CA THR A 103 -1.75 2.62 -4.03
C THR A 103 -1.78 1.72 -2.79
N PRO A 104 -2.77 0.81 -2.67
CA PRO A 104 -2.86 -0.06 -1.51
C PRO A 104 -1.74 -1.11 -1.54
N SER A 105 -1.21 -1.42 -0.37
CA SER A 105 -0.16 -2.42 -0.20
C SER A 105 -0.28 -3.06 1.18
N ILE A 106 0.03 -4.35 1.27
CA ILE A 106 0.01 -5.07 2.54
C ILE A 106 0.90 -4.43 3.61
N THR A 107 2.00 -3.79 3.19
CA THR A 107 2.95 -3.07 4.06
C THR A 107 2.59 -1.60 4.29
N GLY A 108 1.51 -1.10 3.66
CA GLY A 108 1.04 0.28 3.77
C GLY A 108 1.66 1.26 2.77
N TYR A 109 2.61 0.82 1.94
CA TYR A 109 3.20 1.58 0.83
C TYR A 109 3.61 0.64 -0.30
N PRO A 110 3.55 1.06 -1.57
CA PRO A 110 3.84 0.19 -2.70
C PRO A 110 5.33 -0.13 -2.78
N VAL A 111 5.65 -1.35 -3.23
CA VAL A 111 7.03 -1.79 -3.47
C VAL A 111 7.50 -1.42 -4.87
N TYR A 112 6.57 -1.37 -5.83
CA TYR A 112 6.84 -0.99 -7.22
C TYR A 112 6.32 0.41 -7.49
N PHE A 113 7.12 1.22 -8.20
CA PHE A 113 6.79 2.61 -8.51
C PHE A 113 7.06 2.98 -9.97
N GLY A 114 7.13 1.97 -10.85
CA GLY A 114 7.44 2.20 -12.26
C GLY A 114 8.92 2.44 -12.54
N ASP A 115 9.23 2.56 -13.82
CA ASP A 115 10.53 3.00 -14.33
C ASP A 115 10.52 4.53 -14.36
N LEU A 116 10.94 5.14 -13.25
CA LEU A 116 10.78 6.59 -13.00
C LEU A 116 11.42 7.46 -14.07
N ASP A 117 12.59 7.09 -14.57
CA ASP A 117 13.27 7.77 -15.65
C ASP A 117 12.39 7.85 -16.91
N THR A 118 11.80 6.72 -17.30
CA THR A 118 10.94 6.59 -18.48
C THR A 118 9.61 7.31 -18.28
N LEU A 119 9.07 7.30 -17.05
CA LEU A 119 7.84 8.00 -16.71
C LEU A 119 8.01 9.53 -16.75
N LEU A 120 9.15 10.03 -16.30
CA LEU A 120 9.42 11.47 -16.18
C LEU A 120 10.02 12.08 -17.44
N LEU A 121 10.71 11.30 -18.28
CA LEU A 121 11.37 11.78 -19.50
C LEU A 121 10.50 12.69 -20.41
N PRO A 122 9.19 12.42 -20.60
CA PRO A 122 8.33 13.32 -21.40
C PRO A 122 8.09 14.71 -20.79
N TYR A 123 8.38 14.89 -19.50
CA TYR A 123 8.03 16.08 -18.72
C TYR A 123 9.25 16.94 -18.34
N VAL A 124 10.47 16.48 -18.64
CA VAL A 124 11.72 17.20 -18.30
C VAL A 124 12.22 18.11 -19.42
N GLU A 125 11.58 18.12 -20.59
CA GLU A 125 11.96 19.02 -21.68
C GLU A 125 11.74 20.48 -21.26
N GLY A 126 12.80 21.29 -21.32
CA GLY A 126 12.76 22.70 -20.90
C GLY A 126 13.00 22.94 -19.41
N VAL A 127 13.19 21.88 -18.61
CA VAL A 127 13.63 22.01 -17.21
C VAL A 127 15.12 22.34 -17.19
N VAL A 128 15.49 23.45 -16.56
CA VAL A 128 16.88 23.89 -16.39
C VAL A 128 17.32 23.70 -14.94
N ASP A 129 18.61 23.42 -14.74
CA ASP A 129 19.19 23.17 -13.41
C ASP A 129 18.97 24.34 -12.43
N GLU A 130 18.80 25.56 -12.93
CA GLU A 130 18.56 26.76 -12.11
C GLU A 130 17.17 26.79 -11.45
N ASP A 131 16.21 26.00 -11.96
CA ASP A 131 14.83 25.92 -11.48
C ASP A 131 14.59 24.74 -10.48
N LEU A 132 15.62 23.93 -10.21
CA LEU A 132 15.59 22.76 -9.32
C LEU A 132 16.21 23.04 -7.94
#